data_AF-A0A1A2DS18-F1
#
_entry.id   AF-A0A1A2DS18-F1
#
_cell.length_a   1.000
_cell.length_b   1.000
_cell.length_c   1.000
_cell.angle_alpha   90.00
_cell.angle_beta   90.00
_cell.angle_gamma   90.00
#
_symmetry.space_group_name_H-M   'P 1'
#
loop_
_entity.id
_entity.type
_entity.pdbx_description
1 polymer ?
#
loop_
_entity_poly.entity_id
_entity_poly.type
_entity_poly.pdbx_seq_one_letter_code
_entity_poly.pdbx_strand_id
1 'polypeptide(L)' 'MTMTTKRQRRTPDNDGTTVTVNVNEPHLVFHDGEQRGGTLTGVPTGVAEHWQRHGWATVVE' A
#
# COMPACT_ATOMS: atom_id res chain seq x y z
N MET A 1 -33.68 -11.54 -9.75
CA MET A 1 -32.37 -12.00 -9.24
C MET A 1 -31.43 -10.80 -9.26
N THR A 2 -31.25 -10.13 -8.12
CA THR A 2 -30.41 -8.93 -8.00
C THR A 2 -28.94 -9.35 -7.96
N MET A 3 -28.21 -9.09 -9.04
CA MET A 3 -26.75 -9.27 -9.08
C MET A 3 -26.11 -8.16 -8.24
N THR A 4 -25.84 -8.45 -6.98
CA THR A 4 -24.97 -7.60 -6.16
C THR A 4 -23.55 -7.81 -6.66
N THR A 5 -23.12 -7.00 -7.63
CA THR A 5 -21.73 -6.99 -8.09
C THR A 5 -20.87 -6.50 -6.92
N LYS A 6 -20.37 -7.47 -6.14
CA LYS A 6 -19.43 -7.27 -5.04
C LYS A 6 -18.30 -6.43 -5.63
N ARG A 7 -18.18 -5.16 -5.21
CA ARG A 7 -17.10 -4.28 -5.66
C ARG A 7 -15.81 -5.03 -5.40
N GLN A 8 -15.24 -5.60 -6.45
CA GLN A 8 -13.97 -6.29 -6.41
C GLN A 8 -13.01 -5.21 -5.91
N ARG A 9 -12.57 -5.33 -4.66
CA ARG A 9 -11.55 -4.46 -4.09
C ARG A 9 -10.42 -4.54 -5.11
N ARG A 10 -10.20 -3.47 -5.88
CA ARG A 10 -9.15 -3.43 -6.89
C ARG A 10 -7.87 -3.64 -6.12
N THR A 11 -7.37 -4.87 -6.11
CA THR A 11 -5.97 -5.09 -5.78
C THR A 11 -5.24 -4.24 -6.82
N PRO A 12 -4.46 -3.23 -6.41
CA PRO A 12 -3.65 -2.50 -7.37
C PRO A 12 -2.85 -3.54 -8.15
N ASP A 13 -2.82 -3.41 -9.48
CA ASP A 13 -2.02 -4.26 -10.36
C ASP A 13 -0.62 -4.37 -9.74
N ASN A 14 -0.35 -5.54 -9.17
CA ASN A 14 0.94 -5.89 -8.66
C ASN A 14 1.67 -6.43 -9.88
N ASP A 15 2.53 -5.63 -10.50
CA ASP A 15 3.50 -6.08 -11.50
C ASP A 15 4.49 -7.13 -10.94
N GLY A 16 4.25 -7.67 -9.73
CA GLY A 16 5.15 -8.54 -8.98
C GLY A 16 6.32 -7.79 -8.32
N THR A 17 6.55 -6.54 -8.71
CA THR A 17 7.60 -5.70 -8.16
C THR A 17 7.20 -5.17 -6.78
N THR A 18 8.07 -5.40 -5.80
CA THR A 18 7.93 -4.89 -4.46
C THR A 18 9.12 -4.02 -4.09
N VAL A 19 8.90 -3.06 -3.21
CA VAL A 19 9.89 -2.08 -2.75
C VAL A 19 9.89 -1.99 -1.24
N THR A 20 10.95 -1.42 -0.69
CA THR A 20 11.00 -1.03 0.72
C THR A 20 10.56 0.42 0.85
N VAL A 21 9.75 0.70 1.86
CA VAL A 21 9.30 2.06 2.18
C VAL A 21 9.53 2.35 3.65
N ASN A 22 9.73 3.62 3.97
CA ASN A 22 9.69 4.13 5.32
C ASN A 22 8.41 4.96 5.50
N VAL A 23 7.53 4.53 6.40
CA VAL A 23 6.31 5.27 6.74
C VAL A 23 6.70 6.49 7.58
N ASN A 24 6.29 7.66 7.12
CA ASN A 24 6.59 8.92 7.76
C ASN A 24 5.69 9.12 8.98
N GLU A 25 6.27 9.43 10.13
CA GLU A 25 5.50 9.82 11.32
C GLU A 25 4.72 11.13 11.04
N PRO A 26 3.50 11.31 11.59
CA PRO A 26 2.79 10.45 12.54
C PRO A 26 1.85 9.43 11.85
N HIS A 27 2.03 9.16 10.55
CA HIS A 27 1.12 8.33 9.78
C HIS A 27 1.34 6.83 10.04
N LEU A 28 0.26 6.06 9.85
CA LEU A 28 0.29 4.61 9.77
C LEU A 28 -0.37 4.19 8.46
N VAL A 29 0.18 3.17 7.81
CA VAL A 29 -0.38 2.61 6.57
C VAL A 29 -0.91 1.23 6.84
N PHE A 30 -2.00 0.87 6.14
CA PHE A 30 -2.58 -0.46 6.24
C PHE A 30 -1.88 -1.40 5.25
N HIS A 31 -1.17 -2.39 5.76
CA HIS A 31 -0.41 -3.36 4.97
C HIS A 31 -0.53 -4.75 5.61
N ASP A 32 -0.68 -5.80 4.80
CA ASP A 32 -0.84 -7.19 5.25
C ASP A 32 -1.92 -7.44 6.30
N GLY A 33 -2.99 -6.63 6.30
CA GLY A 33 -4.10 -6.80 7.22
C GLY A 33 -3.94 -6.07 8.56
N GLU A 34 -2.85 -5.32 8.76
CA GLU A 34 -2.58 -4.56 9.98
C GLU A 34 -2.15 -3.13 9.67
N GLN A 35 -2.29 -2.22 10.63
CA GLN A 35 -1.71 -0.87 10.55
C GLN A 35 -0.26 -0.90 11.02
N ARG A 36 0.66 -0.42 10.19
CA ARG A 36 2.09 -0.41 10.49
C ARG A 36 2.71 0.95 10.20
N GLY A 37 3.74 1.28 10.97
CA GLY A 37 4.62 2.43 10.78
C GLY A 37 6.07 1.97 10.64
N GLY A 38 6.99 2.93 10.46
CA GLY A 38 8.40 2.64 10.26
C GLY A 38 8.68 1.97 8.91
N THR A 39 9.73 1.15 8.86
CA THR A 39 10.19 0.53 7.61
C THR A 39 9.38 -0.73 7.26
N LEU A 40 8.78 -0.73 6.08
CA LEU A 40 8.03 -1.85 5.50
C LEU A 40 8.75 -2.35 4.25
N THR A 41 8.98 -3.66 4.18
CA THR A 41 9.55 -4.33 3.01
C THR A 41 8.46 -5.12 2.27
N GLY A 42 8.68 -5.43 1.00
CA GLY A 42 7.71 -6.22 0.23
C GLY A 42 6.45 -5.44 -0.15
N VAL A 43 6.49 -4.11 -0.10
CA VAL A 43 5.33 -3.27 -0.43
C VAL A 43 5.18 -3.22 -1.95
N PRO A 44 4.00 -3.54 -2.51
CA PRO A 44 3.69 -3.33 -3.92
C PRO A 44 4.08 -1.93 -4.40
N THR A 45 4.78 -1.81 -5.54
CA THR A 45 5.21 -0.50 -6.05
C THR A 45 4.04 0.47 -6.21
N GLY A 46 2.89 0.04 -6.75
CA GLY A 46 1.71 0.91 -6.89
C GLY A 46 1.11 1.37 -5.56
N VAL A 47 1.26 0.58 -4.49
CA VAL A 47 0.86 0.97 -3.12
C VAL A 47 1.85 1.96 -2.54
N ALA A 48 3.15 1.70 -2.70
CA ALA A 48 4.22 2.59 -2.26
C ALA A 48 4.13 3.97 -2.93
N GLU A 49 3.89 4.03 -4.25
CA GLU A 49 3.65 5.26 -5.00
C GLU A 49 2.40 5.99 -4.54
N HIS A 50 1.34 5.25 -4.18
CA HIS A 50 0.14 5.85 -3.60
C HIS A 50 0.46 6.51 -2.26
N TRP A 51 1.18 5.83 -1.36
CA TRP A 51 1.57 6.38 -0.07
C TRP A 51 2.51 7.59 -0.20
N GLN A 52 3.47 7.53 -1.14
CA GLN A 52 4.34 8.68 -1.45
C GLN A 52 3.57 9.89 -1.92
N ARG A 53 2.62 9.73 -2.86
CA ARG A 53 1.79 10.84 -3.36
C ARG A 53 0.98 11.53 -2.26
N HIS A 54 0.67 10.82 -1.18
CA HIS A 54 -0.05 11.37 -0.03
C HIS A 54 0.88 11.80 1.11
N GLY A 55 2.20 11.63 0.97
CA GLY A 55 3.20 11.96 1.99
C GLY A 55 3.25 11.00 3.17
N TRP A 56 2.57 9.85 3.10
CA TRP A 56 2.50 8.89 4.21
C TRP A 56 3.75 8.02 4.33
N ALA A 57 4.44 7.75 3.23
CA ALA A 57 5.64 6.94 3.22
C ALA A 57 6.59 7.39 2.11
N THR A 58 7.86 7.04 2.23
CA THR A 58 8.90 7.32 1.25
C THR A 58 9.53 6.00 0.82
N VAL A 59 9.72 5.73 -0.48
CA VAL A 59 10.47 4.54 -0.91
C VAL A 59 11.93 4.73 -0.57
N VAL A 60 12.53 3.70 0.03
CA VAL A 60 13.95 3.61 0.36
C VAL A 60 14.53 2.47 -0.46
N GLU A 61 15.60 2.76 -1.20
CA GLU A 61 16.32 1.80 -2.05
C GLU A 61 17.00 0.69 -1.23
#